data_AF-X1SRX2-F1
#
_entry.id   AF-X1SRX2-F1
#
_cell.length_a   1.000
_cell.length_b   1.000
_cell.length_c   1.000
_cell.angle_alpha   90.00
_cell.angle_beta   90.00
_cell.angle_gamma   90.00
#
_symmetry.space_group_name_H-M   'P 1'
#
loop_
_entity.id
_entity.type
_entity.pdbx_description
1 polymer ?
#
loop_
_entity_poly.entity_id
_entity_poly.type
_entity_poly.pdbx_seq_one_letter_code
_entity_poly.pdbx_strand_id
1 'polypeptide(L)' 'MARYRMHLMLCAGTGCVSNKSLRIREVLEKELKKHRLEEEILIVMTGCNGFNFAILFIPY' A
#
# COMPACT_ATOMS: atom_id res chain seq x y z
N MET A 1 18.40 6.66 -9.08
CA MET A 1 17.09 5.98 -9.07
C MET A 1 16.84 5.54 -7.63
N ALA A 2 15.86 6.09 -6.93
CA ALA A 2 15.53 5.62 -5.58
C ALA A 2 15.05 4.17 -5.69
N ARG A 3 15.85 3.23 -5.18
CA ARG A 3 15.57 1.80 -5.25
C ARG A 3 14.69 1.45 -4.07
N TYR A 4 13.39 1.73 -4.18
CA TYR A 4 12.42 1.18 -3.24
C TYR A 4 12.59 -0.34 -3.23
N ARG A 5 12.83 -0.93 -2.07
CA ARG A 5 12.99 -2.38 -1.90
C ARG A 5 11.69 -3.14 -2.08
N MET A 6 10.57 -2.43 -1.96
CA MET A 6 9.26 -3.04 -1.88
C MET A 6 8.20 -2.07 -2.37
N HIS A 7 7.35 -2.56 -3.26
CA HIS A 7 6.14 -1.86 -3.67
C HIS A 7 4.94 -2.54 -3.02
N LEU A 8 4.20 -1.76 -2.23
CA LEU A 8 3.07 -2.21 -1.46
C LEU A 8 1.80 -1.75 -2.18
N MET A 9 1.19 -2.66 -2.93
CA MET A 9 0.00 -2.34 -3.73
C MET A 9 -1.26 -2.44 -2.88
N LEU A 10 -2.07 -1.39 -2.89
CA LEU A 10 -3.29 -1.28 -2.10
C LEU A 10 -4.48 -0.99 -3.00
N CYS A 11 -5.55 -1.78 -2.84
CA CYS A 11 -6.76 -1.64 -3.66
C CYS A 11 -7.52 -0.35 -3.33
N ALA A 12 -7.74 0.48 -4.35
CA ALA A 12 -8.48 1.74 -4.32
C ALA A 12 -9.82 1.66 -5.08
N GLY A 13 -10.29 0.46 -5.42
CA GLY A 13 -11.61 0.26 -6.01
C GLY A 13 -12.74 0.66 -5.05
N THR A 14 -13.93 0.96 -5.58
CA THR A 14 -15.11 1.39 -4.80
C THR A 14 -15.47 0.42 -3.67
N GLY A 15 -15.35 -0.90 -3.87
CA GLY A 15 -15.55 -1.88 -2.81
C GLY A 15 -14.50 -1.83 -1.69
N CYS A 16 -13.23 -1.66 -2.05
CA CYS A 16 -12.12 -1.56 -1.10
C CYS A 16 -12.18 -0.25 -0.30
N VAL A 17 -12.51 0.87 -0.96
CA VAL A 17 -12.64 2.19 -0.34
C VAL A 17 -13.80 2.23 0.66
N SER A 18 -14.96 1.67 0.29
CA SER A 18 -16.11 1.49 1.21
C SER A 18 -15.75 0.65 2.44
N ASN A 19 -14.82 -0.30 2.29
CA ASN A 19 -14.29 -1.11 3.39
C ASN A 19 -13.06 -0.47 4.10
N LYS A 20 -12.93 0.85 4.03
CA LYS A 20 -11.89 1.64 4.75
C LYS A 20 -10.45 1.35 4.30
N SER A 21 -10.21 0.94 3.04
CA SER A 21 -8.84 0.76 2.52
C SER A 21 -8.00 2.03 2.59
N LEU A 22 -8.62 3.21 2.48
CA LEU A 22 -7.96 4.51 2.65
C LEU A 22 -7.36 4.67 4.06
N ARG A 23 -8.09 4.24 5.09
CA ARG A 23 -7.63 4.31 6.48
C ARG A 23 -6.45 3.38 6.72
N ILE A 24 -6.40 2.25 6.02
CA ILE A 24 -5.26 1.33 6.06
C ILE A 24 -4.02 1.99 5.47
N ARG A 25 -4.16 2.74 4.36
CA ARG A 25 -3.05 3.52 3.79
C ARG A 25 -2.46 4.48 4.82
N GLU A 26 -3.29 5.25 5.50
CA GLU A 26 -2.82 6.22 6.50
C GLU A 26 -2.09 5.57 7.67
N VAL A 27 -2.58 4.42 8.14
CA VAL A 27 -1.93 3.67 9.23
C VAL A 27 -0.59 3.09 8.74
N LEU A 28 -0.54 2.56 7.52
CA LEU A 28 0.69 2.06 6.92
C LEU A 28 1.72 3.18 6.75
N GLU A 29 1.33 4.35 6.22
CA GLU A 29 2.23 5.51 6.09
C GLU A 29 2.80 5.95 7.45
N LYS A 30 1.96 5.97 8.50
CA LYS A 30 2.42 6.28 9.86
C LYS A 30 3.40 5.25 10.40
N GLU A 31 3.14 3.96 10.18
CA GLU A 31 4.02 2.89 10.66
C GLU A 31 5.34 2.88 9.87
N LEU A 32 5.31 3.05 8.55
CA LEU A 32 6.51 3.19 7.72
C LEU A 32 7.37 4.37 8.17
N LYS A 33 6.76 5.52 8.44
CA LYS A 33 7.47 6.69 8.97
C LYS A 33 8.08 6.43 10.35
N LYS A 34 7.35 5.74 11.23
CA LYS A 34 7.83 5.35 12.57
C LYS A 34 9.05 4.43 12.50
N HIS A 35 9.09 3.52 11.53
CA HIS A 35 10.21 2.61 11.31
C HIS A 35 11.30 3.16 10.36
N ARG A 36 11.15 4.40 9.86
CA ARG A 36 12.05 5.01 8.85
C ARG A 36 12.17 4.20 7.56
N LEU A 37 11.11 3.46 7.21
CA LEU A 37 11.04 2.62 6.00
C LEU A 37 10.35 3.33 4.83
N GLU A 38 9.97 4.60 5.00
CA GLU A 38 9.29 5.41 3.98
C GLU A 38 10.14 5.66 2.72
N GLU A 39 11.47 5.58 2.84
CA GLU A 39 12.41 5.67 1.71
C GLU A 39 12.66 4.31 1.04
N GLU A 40 12.34 3.20 1.73
CA GLU A 40 12.51 1.82 1.21
C GLU A 40 11.21 1.24 0.66
N ILE A 41 10.05 1.66 1.16
CA ILE A 41 8.74 1.05 0.85
C ILE A 41 7.82 2.09 0.23
N LEU A 42 7.38 1.85 -1.00
CA LEU A 42 6.43 2.70 -1.72
C LEU A 42 5.03 2.09 -1.68
N ILE A 43 4.05 2.82 -1.16
CA ILE A 43 2.64 2.41 -1.22
C ILE A 43 2.03 2.90 -2.54
N VAL A 44 1.52 1.98 -3.34
CA VAL A 44 0.92 2.26 -4.65
C VAL A 44 -0.57 1.93 -4.60
N MET A 45 -1.41 2.92 -4.87
CA MET A 45 -2.86 2.72 -4.98
C MET A 45 -3.18 2.13 -6.36
N THR A 46 -3.88 1.01 -6.37
CA THR A 46 -4.24 0.26 -7.59
C THR A 46 -5.75 0.18 -7.79
N GLY A 47 -6.20 0.00 -9.03
CA GLY A 47 -7.62 -0.16 -9.36
C GLY A 47 -8.23 -1.47 -8.86
N CYS A 48 -9.50 -1.72 -9.22
CA CYS A 48 -10.18 -2.96 -8.86
C CYS A 48 -9.59 -4.15 -9.63
N ASN A 49 -8.82 -5.00 -8.93
CA ASN A 49 -8.23 -6.21 -9.50
C ASN A 49 -9.05 -7.49 -9.19
N GLY A 50 -10.28 -7.36 -8.71
CA GLY A 50 -11.13 -8.50 -8.31
C GLY A 50 -10.69 -9.20 -7.01
N PHE A 51 -9.56 -8.80 -6.42
CA PHE A 51 -9.02 -9.35 -5.18
C PHE A 51 -9.35 -8.43 -4.01
N ASN A 52 -10.27 -8.86 -3.14
CA ASN A 52 -10.59 -8.14 -1.92
C ASN A 52 -9.48 -8.44 -0.89
N PHE A 53 -8.64 -7.44 -0.60
CA PHE A 53 -7.52 -7.49 0.36
C PHE A 53 -6.28 -8.27 -0.11
N ALA A 54 -5.56 -7.74 -1.10
CA ALA A 54 -4.18 -8.15 -1.32
C ALA A 54 -3.26 -6.96 -1.06
N ILE A 55 -2.62 -6.97 0.11
CA ILE A 55 -1.31 -6.33 0.28
C ILE A 55 -0.36 -7.20 -0.55
N LEU A 56 -0.23 -6.91 -1.83
CA LEU A 56 0.77 -7.55 -2.67
C LEU A 56 2.11 -6.93 -2.29
N PHE A 57 2.80 -7.61 -1.37
CA PHE A 57 4.22 -7.45 -1.15
C PHE A 57 4.92 -8.05 -2.36
N ILE A 58 5.32 -7.22 -3.32
CA ILE A 58 6.20 -7.72 -4.36
C ILE A 58 7.64 -7.28 -4.04
N PRO A 59 8.50 -8.23 -3.64
CA PRO A 59 9.93 -7.99 -3.49
C PRO A 59 10.57 -8.07 -4.88
N TYR A 60 10.72 -6.94 -5.56
CA TYR A 60 11.59 -6.83 -6.74
C TYR A 60 12.42 -5.54 -6.69
#